data_AF-A0AAW4CNS9-F1
#
_entry.id   AF-A0AAW4CNS9-F1
#
_cell.length_a   1.000
_cell.length_b   1.000
_cell.length_c   1.000
_cell.angle_alpha   90.00
_cell.angle_beta   90.00
_cell.angle_gamma   90.00
#
_symmetry.space_group_name_H-M   'P 1'
#
loop_
_entity.id
_entity.type
_entity.pdbx_description
1 polymer ?
#
loop_
_entity_poly.entity_id
_entity_poly.type
_entity_poly.pdbx_seq_one_letter_code
_entity_poly.pdbx_strand_id
1 'polypeptide(L)'
;LAVSTLTDQSREALAATASKPVADAAFAAKQGELVGPVRGSLGWIVLRVTALNNVPARALASVRDEIIATLRTQKEKQLLTDFTGKIEDQIANGGTFEEVAKDNGLKLETSPLLVSSGKQVEDETYQPNSDLQPLLAPVFAMSADDDAQLVPITADKRYALAAPGDIVAPAPPPLANIKPLVVAQYKLSQGYDKAQKVAEDI
;
A
#
# COMPACT_ATOMS: atom_id res chain seq x y z
N LEU A 1 51.17 2.82 25.27
CA LEU A 1 50.43 3.90 24.60
C LEU A 1 49.96 3.35 23.26
N ALA A 2 48.66 3.15 23.09
CA ALA A 2 48.11 2.71 21.80
C ALA A 2 47.93 3.95 20.90
N VAL A 3 48.47 3.90 19.69
CA VAL A 3 48.25 4.91 18.65
C VAL A 3 47.34 4.28 17.61
N SER A 4 46.20 4.92 17.35
CA SER A 4 45.23 4.49 16.35
C SER A 4 44.96 5.63 15.38
N THR A 5 44.98 5.32 14.08
CA THR A 5 44.65 6.27 13.02
C THR A 5 43.19 6.06 12.63
N LEU A 6 42.41 7.13 12.67
CA LEU A 6 41.00 7.12 12.27
C LEU A 6 40.87 7.83 10.92
N THR A 7 40.32 7.12 9.93
CA THR A 7 40.01 7.67 8.60
C THR A 7 38.58 8.20 8.55
N ASP A 8 38.37 9.30 7.83
CA ASP A 8 37.06 9.89 7.48
C ASP A 8 36.07 10.03 8.65
N GLN A 9 36.53 10.59 9.77
CA GLN A 9 35.67 10.81 10.93
C GLN A 9 34.85 12.08 10.77
N SER A 10 33.52 11.96 10.95
CA SER A 10 32.65 13.12 11.18
C SER A 10 32.78 13.59 12.63
N ARG A 11 32.34 14.83 12.89
CA ARG A 11 32.32 15.42 14.22
C ARG A 11 31.45 14.62 15.17
N GLU A 12 30.32 14.13 14.67
CA GLU A 12 29.36 13.30 15.40
C GLU A 12 29.94 11.92 15.71
N ALA A 13 30.58 11.29 14.73
CA ALA A 13 31.22 9.97 14.90
C ALA A 13 32.38 10.02 15.92
N LEU A 14 33.18 11.08 15.89
CA LEU A 14 34.26 11.29 16.84
C LEU A 14 33.74 11.65 18.25
N ALA A 15 32.64 12.41 18.33
CA ALA A 15 32.00 12.73 19.60
C ALA A 15 31.40 11.48 20.28
N ALA A 16 30.85 10.55 19.50
CA ALA A 16 30.27 9.30 19.98
C ALA A 16 31.34 8.32 20.51
N THR A 17 32.52 8.30 19.89
CA THR A 17 33.59 7.35 20.25
C THR A 17 34.57 7.90 21.28
N ALA A 18 34.98 9.18 21.20
CA ALA A 18 36.04 9.75 22.04
C ALA A 18 35.55 10.74 23.11
N SER A 19 34.56 11.58 22.77
CA SER A 19 33.77 12.51 23.60
C SER A 19 33.53 13.83 22.86
N LYS A 20 32.49 14.58 23.26
CA LYS A 20 32.21 15.92 22.72
C LYS A 20 33.41 16.89 22.87
N PRO A 21 34.07 17.03 24.04
CA PRO A 21 35.26 17.88 24.17
C PRO A 21 36.41 17.50 23.23
N VAL A 22 36.61 16.20 22.99
CA VAL A 22 37.65 15.69 22.09
C VAL A 22 37.31 16.02 20.64
N ALA A 23 36.05 15.82 20.23
CA ALA A 23 35.59 16.20 18.89
C ALA A 23 35.64 17.71 18.65
N ASP A 24 35.27 18.52 19.64
CA ASP A 24 35.35 19.98 19.56
C ASP A 24 36.80 20.45 19.33
N ALA A 25 37.74 19.89 20.10
CA ALA A 25 39.15 20.24 20.00
C ALA A 25 39.79 19.75 18.68
N ALA A 26 39.40 18.57 18.19
CA ALA A 26 39.86 18.04 16.91
C ALA A 26 39.39 18.86 15.71
N PHE A 27 38.13 19.29 15.70
CA PHE A 27 37.55 20.05 14.59
C PHE A 27 37.89 21.56 14.64
N ALA A 28 38.45 22.04 15.75
CA ALA A 28 38.97 23.41 15.86
C ALA A 28 40.44 23.54 15.44
N ALA A 29 41.19 22.42 15.40
CA ALA A 29 42.61 22.42 15.04
C ALA A 29 42.85 22.53 13.55
N LYS A 30 44.01 23.10 13.19
CA LYS A 30 44.50 23.13 11.81
C LYS A 30 45.05 21.78 11.40
N GLN A 31 45.14 21.55 10.09
CA GLN A 31 45.83 20.37 9.56
C GLN A 31 47.28 20.34 10.05
N GLY A 32 47.71 19.18 10.56
CA GLY A 32 49.02 18.94 11.15
C GLY A 32 49.13 19.33 12.63
N GLU A 33 48.13 20.00 13.20
CA GLU A 33 48.16 20.48 14.58
C GLU A 33 47.96 19.32 15.57
N LEU A 34 48.75 19.35 16.65
CA LEU A 34 48.64 18.41 17.76
C LEU A 34 47.81 19.07 18.86
N VAL A 35 46.71 18.43 19.25
CA VAL A 35 45.75 18.92 20.24
C VAL A 35 45.76 17.99 21.44
N GLY A 36 45.96 18.55 22.63
CA GLY A 36 45.81 17.82 23.88
C GLY A 36 46.73 18.29 25.01
N PRO A 37 46.64 17.64 26.18
CA PRO A 37 45.74 16.52 26.49
C PRO A 37 44.29 16.98 26.75
N VAL A 38 43.31 16.33 26.10
CA VAL A 38 41.88 16.59 26.30
C VAL A 38 41.25 15.42 27.06
N ARG A 39 40.30 15.72 27.97
CA ARG A 39 39.57 14.69 28.73
C ARG A 39 38.53 14.01 27.83
N GLY A 40 38.83 12.78 27.43
CA GLY A 40 37.93 11.87 26.71
C GLY A 40 37.20 10.89 27.62
N SER A 41 36.26 10.14 27.04
CA SER A 41 35.51 9.06 27.70
C SER A 41 36.44 7.95 28.22
N LEU A 42 37.53 7.68 27.49
CA LEU A 42 38.49 6.61 27.80
C LEU A 42 39.73 7.08 28.57
N GLY A 43 39.82 8.35 28.96
CA GLY A 43 41.01 8.91 29.62
C GLY A 43 41.45 10.24 29.02
N TRP A 44 42.73 10.58 29.16
CA TRP A 44 43.33 11.73 28.49
C TRP A 44 43.79 11.34 27.09
N ILE A 45 43.38 12.10 26.08
CA ILE A 45 43.65 11.81 24.67
C ILE A 45 44.45 12.97 24.09
N VAL A 46 45.46 12.65 23.28
CA VAL A 46 46.18 13.58 22.42
C VAL A 46 45.90 13.17 20.98
N LEU A 47 45.51 14.11 20.15
CA LEU A 47 45.11 13.86 18.76
C LEU A 47 45.86 14.79 17.81
N ARG A 48 46.14 14.31 16.61
CA ARG A 48 46.73 15.10 15.52
C ARG A 48 45.79 15.08 14.34
N VAL A 49 45.43 16.25 13.83
CA VAL A 49 44.61 16.35 12.61
C VAL A 49 45.51 16.09 11.41
N THR A 50 45.30 14.99 10.68
CA THR A 50 46.17 14.64 9.53
C THR A 50 45.67 15.24 8.22
N ALA A 51 44.36 15.33 8.03
CA ALA A 51 43.72 15.89 6.84
C ALA A 51 42.36 16.52 7.20
N LEU A 52 41.96 17.56 6.46
CA LEU A 52 40.60 18.10 6.49
C LEU A 52 39.91 17.80 5.17
N ASN A 53 38.87 16.96 5.22
CA ASN A 53 38.01 16.65 4.07
C ASN A 53 36.76 17.53 4.14
N ASN A 54 36.79 18.67 3.46
CA ASN A 54 35.64 19.58 3.40
C ASN A 54 34.70 19.11 2.29
N VAL A 55 33.61 18.43 2.64
CA VAL A 55 32.60 18.01 1.65
C VAL A 55 31.75 19.24 1.31
N PRO A 56 31.85 19.80 0.09
CA PRO A 56 31.03 20.95 -0.28
C PRO A 56 29.56 20.55 -0.29
N ALA A 57 28.71 21.40 0.27
CA ALA A 57 27.27 21.22 0.15
C ALA A 57 26.88 21.25 -1.33
N ARG A 58 26.00 20.33 -1.76
CA ARG A 58 25.44 20.35 -3.12
C ARG A 58 24.69 21.68 -3.31
N ALA A 59 24.97 22.39 -4.39
CA ALA A 59 24.28 23.65 -4.69
C ALA A 59 22.78 23.37 -4.87
N LEU A 60 21.92 24.21 -4.25
CA LEU A 60 20.46 24.05 -4.31
C LEU A 60 19.96 23.93 -5.75
N ALA A 61 20.53 24.70 -6.68
CA ALA A 61 20.19 24.64 -8.10
C ALA A 61 20.41 23.25 -8.73
N SER A 62 21.42 22.50 -8.27
CA SER A 62 21.75 21.17 -8.78
C SER A 62 20.84 20.07 -8.23
N VAL A 63 20.12 20.32 -7.13
CA VAL A 63 19.25 19.33 -6.46
C VAL A 63 17.79 19.76 -6.44
N ARG A 64 17.46 20.90 -7.05
CA ARG A 64 16.11 21.47 -7.02
C ARG A 64 15.07 20.51 -7.58
N ASP A 65 15.36 19.90 -8.74
CA ASP A 65 14.41 19.00 -9.40
C ASP A 65 14.22 17.70 -8.62
N GLU A 66 15.28 17.19 -7.98
CA GLU A 66 15.22 16.05 -7.06
C GLU A 66 14.31 16.38 -5.87
N ILE A 67 14.51 17.53 -5.22
CA ILE A 67 13.69 18.00 -4.10
C ILE A 67 12.23 18.17 -4.53
N ILE A 68 11.97 18.79 -5.68
CA ILE A 68 10.60 18.99 -6.19
C ILE A 68 9.93 17.63 -6.43
N ALA A 69 10.62 16.66 -7.03
CA ALA A 69 10.08 15.33 -7.27
C ALA A 69 9.76 14.60 -5.96
N THR A 70 10.66 14.67 -4.97
CA THR A 70 10.44 14.11 -3.64
C THR A 70 9.25 14.77 -2.95
N LEU A 71 9.18 16.11 -2.95
CA LEU A 71 8.10 16.85 -2.30
C LEU A 71 6.75 16.60 -2.97
N ARG A 72 6.68 16.49 -4.30
CA ARG A 72 5.43 16.11 -4.99
C ARG A 72 4.93 14.77 -4.53
N THR A 73 5.80 13.75 -4.54
CA THR A 73 5.43 12.39 -4.11
C THR A 73 4.96 12.37 -2.65
N GLN A 74 5.62 13.13 -1.77
CA GLN A 74 5.22 13.24 -0.37
C GLN A 74 3.86 13.94 -0.22
N LYS A 75 3.64 15.04 -0.97
CA LYS A 75 2.39 15.79 -0.93
C LYS A 75 1.22 15.03 -1.53
N GLU A 76 1.42 14.29 -2.61
CA GLU A 76 0.41 13.42 -3.20
C GLU A 76 -0.07 12.36 -2.19
N LYS A 77 0.88 11.69 -1.51
CA LYS A 77 0.53 10.72 -0.46
C LYS A 77 -0.20 11.37 0.72
N GLN A 78 0.29 12.52 1.18
CA GLN A 78 -0.35 13.25 2.27
C GLN A 78 -1.79 13.64 1.90
N LEU A 79 -1.99 14.25 0.74
CA LEU A 79 -3.31 14.66 0.26
C LEU A 79 -4.25 13.46 0.10
N LEU A 80 -3.74 12.32 -0.37
CA LEU A 80 -4.53 11.11 -0.48
C LEU A 80 -5.00 10.61 0.90
N THR A 81 -4.08 10.53 1.88
CA THR A 81 -4.42 10.14 3.26
C THR A 81 -5.41 11.11 3.91
N ASP A 82 -5.18 12.42 3.74
CA ASP A 82 -6.08 13.45 4.29
C ASP A 82 -7.48 13.35 3.64
N PHE A 83 -7.54 13.06 2.34
CA PHE A 83 -8.80 12.91 1.60
C PHE A 83 -9.56 11.63 1.98
N THR A 84 -8.87 10.49 2.10
CA THR A 84 -9.50 9.25 2.54
C THR A 84 -9.99 9.37 3.97
N GLY A 85 -9.19 9.96 4.87
CA GLY A 85 -9.60 10.18 6.26
C GLY A 85 -10.84 11.07 6.36
N LYS A 86 -10.92 12.14 5.56
CA LYS A 86 -12.12 12.99 5.50
C LYS A 86 -13.37 12.19 5.10
N ILE A 87 -13.26 11.29 4.12
CA ILE A 87 -14.38 10.46 3.67
C ILE A 87 -14.79 9.48 4.78
N GLU A 88 -13.82 8.80 5.41
CA GLU A 88 -14.07 7.90 6.53
C GLU A 88 -14.77 8.62 7.70
N ASP A 89 -14.32 9.82 8.03
CA ASP A 89 -14.95 10.65 9.06
C ASP A 89 -16.39 11.02 8.69
N GLN A 90 -16.68 11.37 7.44
CA GLN A 90 -18.05 11.69 7.01
C GLN A 90 -18.98 10.48 7.12
N ILE A 91 -18.50 9.29 6.76
CA ILE A 91 -19.24 8.04 6.90
C ILE A 91 -19.47 7.72 8.37
N ALA A 92 -18.43 7.82 9.21
CA ALA A 92 -18.52 7.58 10.65
C ALA A 92 -19.46 8.56 11.37
N ASN A 93 -19.65 9.76 10.82
CA ASN A 93 -20.62 10.74 11.30
C ASN A 93 -22.06 10.51 10.80
N GLY A 94 -22.31 9.41 10.06
CA GLY A 94 -23.62 9.03 9.55
C GLY A 94 -23.99 9.62 8.18
N GLY A 95 -23.00 10.09 7.40
CA GLY A 95 -23.22 10.53 6.03
C GLY A 95 -23.56 9.36 5.10
N THR A 96 -24.57 9.52 4.25
CA THR A 96 -24.94 8.49 3.26
C THR A 96 -23.93 8.41 2.11
N PHE A 97 -23.90 7.28 1.41
CA PHE A 97 -22.99 7.07 0.27
C PHE A 97 -23.11 8.18 -0.78
N GLU A 98 -24.33 8.56 -1.13
CA GLU A 98 -24.62 9.58 -2.13
C GLU A 98 -24.20 10.99 -1.69
N GLU A 99 -24.42 11.31 -0.41
CA GLU A 99 -23.99 12.59 0.17
C GLU A 99 -22.47 12.70 0.17
N VAL A 100 -21.78 11.68 0.69
CA VAL A 100 -20.32 11.65 0.75
C VAL A 100 -19.71 11.71 -0.66
N ALA A 101 -20.27 11.00 -1.62
CA ALA A 101 -19.81 11.03 -3.00
C ALA A 101 -20.01 12.43 -3.62
N LYS A 102 -21.18 13.04 -3.43
CA LYS A 102 -21.49 14.37 -3.97
C LYS A 102 -20.63 15.47 -3.33
N ASP A 103 -20.47 15.46 -2.02
CA ASP A 103 -19.72 16.47 -1.26
C ASP A 103 -18.23 16.47 -1.60
N ASN A 104 -17.71 15.33 -2.05
CA ASN A 104 -16.32 15.18 -2.47
C ASN A 104 -16.14 15.17 -3.99
N GLY A 105 -17.20 15.42 -4.77
CA GLY A 105 -17.14 15.45 -6.23
C GLY A 105 -16.78 14.11 -6.87
N LEU A 106 -17.06 13.00 -6.19
CA LEU A 106 -16.83 11.66 -6.70
C LEU A 106 -17.88 11.28 -7.74
N LYS A 107 -17.46 10.50 -8.73
CA LYS A 107 -18.35 9.95 -9.74
C LYS A 107 -18.98 8.67 -9.20
N LEU A 108 -20.30 8.62 -9.14
CA LEU A 108 -21.03 7.39 -8.82
C LEU A 108 -21.09 6.50 -10.07
N GLU A 109 -20.72 5.23 -9.91
CA GLU A 109 -20.86 4.20 -10.91
C GLU A 109 -21.58 3.01 -10.31
N THR A 110 -22.61 2.50 -10.98
CA THR A 110 -23.40 1.35 -10.53
C THR A 110 -23.14 0.19 -11.47
N SER A 111 -22.67 -0.94 -10.93
CA SER A 111 -22.55 -2.17 -11.71
C SER A 111 -23.91 -2.85 -11.89
N PRO A 112 -24.11 -3.67 -12.93
CA PRO A 112 -25.24 -4.60 -12.97
C PRO A 112 -25.15 -5.61 -11.81
N LEU A 113 -26.18 -6.47 -11.68
CA LEU A 113 -26.16 -7.56 -10.70
C LEU A 113 -25.02 -8.53 -11.02
N LEU A 114 -24.00 -8.51 -10.17
CA LEU A 114 -22.85 -9.41 -10.27
C LEU A 114 -22.98 -10.53 -9.23
N VAL A 115 -22.32 -11.65 -9.49
CA VAL A 115 -21.97 -12.63 -8.45
C VAL A 115 -20.60 -12.31 -7.86
N SER A 116 -20.22 -12.95 -6.75
CA SER A 116 -18.93 -12.70 -6.07
C SER A 116 -17.69 -12.91 -6.94
N SER A 117 -17.82 -13.64 -8.05
CA SER A 117 -16.76 -13.80 -9.06
C SER A 117 -16.64 -12.62 -10.05
N GLY A 118 -17.50 -11.60 -9.94
CA GLY A 118 -17.53 -10.43 -10.82
C GLY A 118 -18.26 -10.66 -12.15
N LYS A 119 -18.83 -11.84 -12.36
CA LYS A 119 -19.61 -12.18 -13.57
C LYS A 119 -21.06 -11.73 -13.42
N GLN A 120 -21.69 -11.37 -14.53
CA GLN A 120 -23.13 -11.20 -14.60
C GLN A 120 -23.78 -12.54 -14.97
N VAL A 121 -24.92 -12.86 -14.36
CA VAL A 121 -25.61 -14.15 -14.57
C VAL A 121 -26.34 -14.20 -15.92
N GLU A 122 -26.86 -13.06 -16.39
CA GLU A 122 -27.65 -12.97 -17.63
C GLU A 122 -26.80 -12.68 -18.86
N ASP A 123 -25.64 -12.06 -18.68
CA ASP A 123 -24.72 -11.71 -19.77
C ASP A 123 -23.31 -12.24 -19.45
N GLU A 124 -22.98 -13.39 -20.03
CA GLU A 124 -21.65 -14.00 -19.90
C GLU A 124 -20.54 -13.19 -20.59
N THR A 125 -20.89 -12.20 -21.43
CA THR A 125 -19.92 -11.33 -22.11
C THR A 125 -19.55 -10.09 -21.30
N TYR A 126 -20.28 -9.82 -20.20
CA TYR A 126 -19.94 -8.72 -19.31
C TYR A 126 -18.57 -8.94 -18.66
N GLN A 127 -17.65 -8.01 -18.93
CA GLN A 127 -16.34 -7.97 -18.30
C GLN A 127 -16.31 -6.83 -17.28
N PRO A 128 -16.19 -7.13 -15.97
CA PRO A 128 -16.03 -6.08 -14.98
C PRO A 128 -14.75 -5.29 -15.26
N ASN A 129 -14.77 -3.98 -14.97
CA ASN A 129 -13.56 -3.18 -15.03
C ASN A 129 -12.50 -3.73 -14.06
N SER A 130 -11.22 -3.43 -14.30
CA SER A 130 -10.13 -3.87 -13.42
C SER A 130 -10.26 -3.32 -12.00
N ASP A 131 -10.92 -2.17 -11.86
CA ASP A 131 -11.09 -1.46 -10.60
C ASP A 131 -12.15 -2.12 -9.69
N LEU A 132 -13.11 -2.88 -10.23
CA LEU A 132 -14.15 -3.60 -9.46
C LEU A 132 -13.60 -4.85 -8.78
N GLN A 133 -12.63 -5.54 -9.37
CA GLN A 133 -12.06 -6.79 -8.84
C GLN A 133 -11.66 -6.73 -7.36
N PRO A 134 -10.89 -5.72 -6.90
CA PRO A 134 -10.54 -5.60 -5.48
C PRO A 134 -11.72 -5.22 -4.58
N LEU A 135 -12.82 -4.70 -5.16
CA LEU A 135 -14.02 -4.28 -4.42
C LEU A 135 -14.99 -5.44 -4.19
N LEU A 136 -14.97 -6.47 -5.05
CA LEU A 136 -15.92 -7.59 -4.97
C LEU A 136 -15.88 -8.27 -3.61
N ALA A 137 -14.71 -8.74 -3.17
CA ALA A 137 -14.61 -9.48 -1.91
C ALA A 137 -15.10 -8.67 -0.68
N PRO A 138 -14.67 -7.42 -0.45
CA PRO A 138 -15.17 -6.63 0.68
C PRO A 138 -16.65 -6.29 0.54
N VAL A 139 -17.13 -5.86 -0.65
CA VAL A 139 -18.55 -5.49 -0.83
C VAL A 139 -19.48 -6.69 -0.65
N PHE A 140 -19.11 -7.88 -1.11
CA PHE A 140 -19.90 -9.10 -0.88
C PHE A 140 -19.86 -9.60 0.57
N ALA A 141 -18.89 -9.13 1.37
CA ALA A 141 -18.85 -9.41 2.81
C ALA A 141 -19.70 -8.44 3.63
N MET A 142 -20.13 -7.32 3.04
CA MET A 142 -21.00 -6.32 3.66
C MET A 142 -22.47 -6.76 3.60
N SER A 143 -23.23 -6.35 4.61
CA SER A 143 -24.69 -6.45 4.64
C SER A 143 -25.35 -5.22 4.01
N ALA A 144 -26.63 -5.32 3.64
CA ALA A 144 -27.37 -4.19 3.06
C ALA A 144 -27.47 -2.97 4.00
N ASP A 145 -27.39 -3.21 5.31
CA ASP A 145 -27.46 -2.18 6.34
C ASP A 145 -26.06 -1.67 6.78
N ASP A 146 -24.97 -2.20 6.19
CA ASP A 146 -23.62 -1.74 6.52
C ASP A 146 -23.30 -0.41 5.85
N ASP A 147 -22.56 0.45 6.56
CA ASP A 147 -22.09 1.73 6.03
C ASP A 147 -21.12 1.53 4.86
N ALA A 148 -21.09 2.49 3.94
CA ALA A 148 -20.14 2.48 2.82
C ALA A 148 -18.69 2.38 3.31
N GLN A 149 -17.85 1.61 2.62
CA GLN A 149 -16.46 1.41 3.01
C GLN A 149 -15.49 1.90 1.94
N LEU A 150 -14.39 2.52 2.38
CA LEU A 150 -13.25 2.81 1.53
C LEU A 150 -12.39 1.57 1.34
N VAL A 151 -12.21 1.17 0.07
CA VAL A 151 -11.44 0.00 -0.32
C VAL A 151 -10.30 0.41 -1.25
N PRO A 152 -9.05 -0.02 -0.99
CA PRO A 152 -7.93 0.27 -1.88
C PRO A 152 -8.02 -0.56 -3.18
N ILE A 153 -8.07 0.13 -4.33
CA ILE A 153 -7.88 -0.51 -5.65
C ILE A 153 -6.39 -0.76 -5.89
N THR A 154 -5.56 0.23 -5.56
CA THR A 154 -4.11 0.14 -5.61
C THR A 154 -3.56 0.77 -4.35
N ALA A 155 -2.83 -0.03 -3.55
CA ALA A 155 -2.25 0.42 -2.30
C ALA A 155 -1.50 1.75 -2.48
N ASP A 156 -1.79 2.69 -1.58
CA ASP A 156 -1.19 4.03 -1.52
C ASP A 156 -1.36 4.91 -2.77
N LYS A 157 -2.30 4.56 -3.67
CA LYS A 157 -2.49 5.30 -4.92
C LYS A 157 -3.95 5.55 -5.28
N ARG A 158 -4.82 4.56 -5.11
CA ARG A 158 -6.22 4.64 -5.54
C ARG A 158 -7.12 3.88 -4.59
N TYR A 159 -8.18 4.56 -4.16
CA TYR A 159 -9.23 4.03 -3.31
C TYR A 159 -10.57 4.22 -4.01
N ALA A 160 -11.52 3.33 -3.73
CA ALA A 160 -12.91 3.51 -4.10
C ALA A 160 -13.76 3.48 -2.84
N LEU A 161 -14.76 4.35 -2.80
CA LEU A 161 -15.87 4.21 -1.87
C LEU A 161 -16.84 3.19 -2.44
N ALA A 162 -17.16 2.15 -1.68
CA ALA A 162 -18.01 1.06 -2.13
C ALA A 162 -19.10 0.75 -1.10
N ALA A 163 -20.30 0.50 -1.59
CA ALA A 163 -21.45 0.08 -0.79
C ALA A 163 -22.29 -0.92 -1.59
N PRO A 164 -22.93 -1.90 -0.94
CA PRO A 164 -23.91 -2.75 -1.61
C PRO A 164 -25.12 -1.92 -2.04
N GLY A 165 -25.51 -2.06 -3.31
CA GLY A 165 -26.76 -1.48 -3.84
C GLY A 165 -27.93 -2.42 -3.60
N ASP A 166 -28.29 -3.21 -4.61
CA ASP A 166 -29.33 -4.24 -4.49
C ASP A 166 -28.73 -5.61 -4.17
N ILE A 167 -29.11 -6.18 -3.02
CA ILE A 167 -28.76 -7.56 -2.66
C ILE A 167 -29.90 -8.50 -3.07
N VAL A 168 -29.65 -9.30 -4.12
CA VAL A 168 -30.58 -10.34 -4.56
C VAL A 168 -30.14 -11.68 -3.96
N ALA A 169 -31.03 -12.33 -3.19
CA ALA A 169 -30.75 -13.64 -2.62
C ALA A 169 -30.41 -14.66 -3.73
N PRO A 170 -29.51 -15.62 -3.49
CA PRO A 170 -29.16 -16.65 -4.45
C PRO A 170 -30.39 -17.51 -4.78
N ALA A 171 -31.14 -17.11 -5.80
CA ALA A 171 -32.25 -17.86 -6.33
C ALA A 171 -31.69 -18.92 -7.29
N PRO A 172 -32.10 -20.21 -7.16
CA PRO A 172 -31.82 -21.19 -8.19
C PRO A 172 -32.31 -20.66 -9.54
N PRO A 173 -31.52 -20.77 -10.62
CA PRO A 173 -32.00 -20.44 -11.95
C PRO A 173 -33.33 -21.17 -12.19
N PRO A 174 -34.38 -20.49 -12.69
CA PRO A 174 -35.67 -21.12 -12.87
C PRO A 174 -35.51 -22.39 -13.70
N LEU A 175 -36.15 -23.48 -13.26
CA LEU A 175 -36.03 -24.81 -13.87
C LEU A 175 -36.26 -24.79 -15.39
N ALA A 176 -37.06 -23.83 -15.90
CA ALA A 176 -37.26 -23.62 -17.33
C ALA A 176 -35.95 -23.42 -18.11
N ASN A 177 -34.98 -22.69 -17.53
CA ASN A 177 -33.71 -22.35 -18.20
C ASN A 177 -32.68 -23.48 -18.11
N ILE A 178 -32.73 -24.32 -17.06
CA ILE A 178 -31.77 -25.41 -16.82
C ILE A 178 -32.27 -26.81 -17.23
N LYS A 179 -33.56 -26.97 -17.51
CA LYS A 179 -34.18 -28.22 -18.00
C LYS A 179 -33.38 -28.93 -19.11
N PRO A 180 -32.96 -28.27 -20.20
CA PRO A 180 -32.21 -28.95 -21.26
C PRO A 180 -30.85 -29.48 -20.77
N LEU A 181 -30.18 -28.76 -19.86
CA LEU A 181 -28.89 -29.15 -19.30
C LEU A 181 -29.03 -30.34 -18.33
N VAL A 182 -30.06 -30.33 -17.48
CA VAL A 182 -30.37 -31.42 -16.54
C VAL A 182 -30.75 -32.70 -17.30
N VAL A 183 -31.56 -32.59 -18.35
CA VAL A 183 -31.94 -33.74 -19.18
C VAL A 183 -30.72 -34.34 -19.90
N ALA A 184 -29.80 -33.50 -20.38
CA ALA A 184 -28.57 -33.95 -21.01
C ALA A 184 -27.66 -34.71 -20.02
N GLN A 185 -27.44 -34.16 -18.83
CA GLN A 185 -26.64 -34.81 -17.78
C GLN A 185 -27.27 -36.11 -17.28
N TYR A 186 -28.59 -36.15 -17.11
CA TYR A 186 -29.30 -37.36 -16.70
C TYR A 186 -29.17 -38.50 -17.74
N LYS A 187 -29.24 -38.17 -19.04
CA LYS A 187 -29.03 -39.16 -20.11
C LYS A 187 -27.58 -39.68 -20.12
N LEU A 188 -26.61 -38.81 -19.84
CA LEU A 188 -25.20 -39.17 -19.72
C LEU A 188 -24.96 -40.12 -18.54
N SER A 189 -25.51 -39.82 -17.36
CA SER A 189 -25.36 -40.71 -16.18
C SER A 189 -26.00 -42.07 -16.41
N GLN A 190 -27.22 -42.10 -16.97
CA GLN A 190 -27.89 -43.34 -17.39
C GLN A 190 -27.06 -44.14 -18.41
N GLY A 191 -26.35 -43.46 -19.32
CA GLY A 191 -25.43 -44.09 -20.25
C GLY A 191 -24.23 -44.72 -19.55
N TYR A 192 -23.61 -44.01 -18.59
CA TYR A 192 -22.51 -44.53 -17.78
C TYR A 192 -22.94 -45.72 -16.93
N ASP A 193 -24.08 -45.66 -16.25
CA ASP A 193 -24.57 -46.77 -15.42
C ASP A 193 -24.83 -48.03 -16.26
N LYS A 194 -25.36 -47.87 -17.48
CA LYS A 194 -25.57 -48.99 -18.41
C LYS A 194 -24.25 -49.52 -18.96
N ALA A 195 -23.30 -48.65 -19.30
CA ALA A 195 -21.99 -49.05 -19.78
C ALA A 195 -21.20 -49.80 -18.69
N GLN A 196 -21.30 -49.37 -17.43
CA GLN A 196 -20.68 -50.06 -16.30
C GLN A 196 -21.26 -51.47 -16.10
N LYS A 197 -22.59 -51.61 -16.13
CA LYS A 197 -23.22 -52.94 -16.03
C LYS A 197 -22.81 -53.88 -17.16
N VAL A 198 -22.73 -53.38 -18.39
CA VAL A 198 -22.26 -54.19 -19.54
C VAL A 198 -20.79 -54.57 -19.39
N ALA A 199 -19.96 -53.73 -18.78
CA ALA A 199 -18.56 -54.05 -18.51
C ALA A 199 -18.38 -55.06 -17.36
N GLU A 200 -19.30 -55.10 -16.39
CA GLU A 200 -19.31 -56.07 -15.28
C GLU A 200 -19.84 -57.45 -15.71
N ASP A 201 -20.63 -57.51 -16.79
CA ASP A 201 -21.18 -58.74 -17.37
C ASP A 201 -20.24 -59.43 -18.40
N ILE A 202 -19.03 -58.90 -18.64
CA ILE A 202 -17.97 -59.47 -19.52
C ILE A 202 -16.84 -60.04 -18.66
#